data_AF-A0A8T6WWT7-F1
#
_entry.id   AF-A0A8T6WWT7-F1
#
_cell.length_a   1.000
_cell.length_b   1.000
_cell.length_c   1.000
_cell.angle_alpha   90.00
_cell.angle_beta   90.00
_cell.angle_gamma   90.00
#
_symmetry.space_group_name_H-M   'P 1'
#
loop_
_entity.id
_entity.type
_entity.pdbx_description
1 polymer ?
#
loop_
_entity_poly.entity_id
_entity_poly.type
_entity_poly.pdbx_seq_one_letter_code
_entity_poly.pdbx_strand_id
1 'polypeptide(L)'
;MTTAREELEQLAEECEVCALEHDESIDNHLITCPSCSDHVDKAHEIAHMIEHMKQISRDDEEMRKEVLVHDVEDFLAMSDEERKDAMSDMFDNIADLNEAERTVIVKTRTDIMTSLPKEERDRMIASAREIYSSYDVNRRISEEQAILAATEDYNPLKRTMVRRMYKRMMR
;
A
#
# COMPACT_ATOMS: atom_id res chain seq x y z
N MET A 1 -2.60 2.18 -11.72
CA MET A 1 -1.42 1.92 -10.88
C MET A 1 -1.29 0.42 -10.69
N THR A 2 -0.07 -0.06 -10.74
CA THR A 2 0.30 -1.48 -10.62
C THR A 2 0.73 -1.72 -9.17
N THR A 3 0.23 -2.77 -8.52
CA THR A 3 0.65 -3.18 -7.17
C THR A 3 2.09 -3.70 -7.17
N ALA A 4 2.74 -3.72 -6.01
CA ALA A 4 4.09 -4.29 -5.85
C ALA A 4 4.14 -5.76 -6.32
N ARG A 5 3.08 -6.54 -6.06
CA ARG A 5 2.93 -7.89 -6.64
C ARG A 5 2.82 -7.90 -8.16
N GLU A 6 1.98 -7.07 -8.76
CA GLU A 6 1.85 -7.02 -10.22
C GLU A 6 3.16 -6.53 -10.88
N GLU A 7 3.92 -5.65 -10.20
CA GLU A 7 5.25 -5.25 -10.62
C GLU A 7 6.25 -6.41 -10.55
N LEU A 8 6.23 -7.21 -9.47
CA LEU A 8 7.02 -8.44 -9.38
C LEU A 8 6.65 -9.45 -10.48
N GLU A 9 5.36 -9.62 -10.77
CA GLU A 9 4.88 -10.48 -11.86
C GLU A 9 5.39 -9.97 -13.21
N GLN A 10 5.38 -8.66 -13.46
CA GLN A 10 5.94 -8.07 -14.68
C GLN A 10 7.46 -8.30 -14.80
N LEU A 11 8.22 -8.04 -13.73
CA LEU A 11 9.68 -8.30 -13.73
C LEU A 11 9.98 -9.77 -13.99
N ALA A 12 9.18 -10.68 -13.43
CA ALA A 12 9.31 -12.12 -13.65
C ALA A 12 9.01 -12.50 -15.10
N GLU A 13 7.95 -11.97 -15.72
CA GLU A 13 7.63 -12.21 -17.13
C GLU A 13 8.75 -11.73 -18.06
N GLU A 14 9.31 -10.54 -17.80
CA GLU A 14 10.43 -10.00 -18.59
C GLU A 14 11.69 -10.87 -18.45
N CYS A 15 12.00 -11.33 -17.23
CA CYS A 15 13.12 -12.24 -16.99
C CYS A 15 12.90 -13.64 -17.56
N GLU A 16 11.67 -14.16 -17.55
CA GLU A 16 11.32 -15.46 -18.13
C GLU A 16 11.55 -15.45 -19.64
N VAL A 17 11.04 -14.42 -20.34
CA VAL A 17 11.25 -14.25 -21.78
C VAL A 17 12.73 -14.17 -22.10
N CYS A 18 13.49 -13.36 -21.35
CA CYS A 18 14.93 -13.24 -21.57
C CYS A 18 15.66 -14.56 -21.32
N ALA A 19 15.46 -15.21 -20.17
CA ALA A 19 16.16 -16.43 -19.79
C ALA A 19 15.89 -17.60 -20.75
N LEU A 20 14.67 -17.70 -21.31
CA LEU A 20 14.30 -18.76 -22.25
C LEU A 20 14.99 -18.63 -23.64
N GLU A 21 15.58 -17.47 -23.95
CA GLU A 21 16.39 -17.29 -25.17
C GLU A 21 17.86 -17.73 -24.99
N HIS A 22 18.25 -18.16 -23.78
CA HIS A 22 19.62 -18.55 -23.46
C HIS A 22 19.74 -20.01 -22.98
N ASP A 23 20.86 -20.66 -23.32
CA ASP A 23 21.13 -22.06 -22.96
C ASP A 23 21.62 -22.24 -21.51
N GLU A 24 21.85 -21.15 -20.77
CA GLU A 24 22.28 -21.19 -19.37
C GLU A 24 21.09 -21.44 -18.43
N SER A 25 21.36 -21.96 -17.23
CA SER A 25 20.29 -22.12 -16.21
C SER A 25 19.74 -20.76 -15.77
N ILE A 26 18.44 -20.69 -15.47
CA ILE A 26 17.76 -19.48 -14.97
C ILE A 26 18.55 -18.83 -13.82
N ASP A 27 18.98 -19.61 -12.82
CA ASP A 27 19.74 -19.09 -11.67
C ASP A 27 21.03 -18.39 -12.07
N ASN A 28 21.71 -18.89 -13.11
CA ASN A 28 22.94 -18.28 -13.62
C ASN A 28 22.59 -17.03 -14.43
N HIS A 29 21.56 -17.09 -15.26
CA HIS A 29 21.09 -15.98 -16.08
C HIS A 29 20.69 -14.76 -15.26
N LEU A 30 19.99 -14.96 -14.14
CA LEU A 30 19.59 -13.89 -13.22
C LEU A 30 20.80 -13.16 -12.60
N ILE A 31 21.98 -13.77 -12.60
CA ILE A 31 23.22 -13.18 -12.08
C ILE A 31 24.06 -12.56 -13.21
N THR A 32 24.10 -13.21 -14.37
CA THR A 32 25.02 -12.86 -15.46
C THR A 32 24.42 -11.88 -16.48
N CYS A 33 23.11 -11.90 -16.69
CA CYS A 33 22.41 -10.98 -17.57
C CYS A 33 22.22 -9.64 -16.86
N PRO A 34 22.76 -8.51 -17.39
CA PRO A 34 22.65 -7.21 -16.73
C PRO A 34 21.20 -6.78 -16.47
N SER A 35 20.30 -7.00 -17.44
CA SER A 35 18.89 -6.63 -17.29
C SER A 35 18.20 -7.43 -16.19
N CYS A 36 18.42 -8.75 -16.16
CA CYS A 36 17.79 -9.61 -15.17
C CYS A 36 18.41 -9.41 -13.77
N SER A 37 19.71 -9.08 -13.68
CA SER A 37 20.35 -8.70 -12.42
C SER A 37 19.73 -7.42 -11.84
N ASP A 38 19.50 -6.40 -12.66
CA ASP A 38 18.83 -5.17 -12.20
C ASP A 38 17.39 -5.46 -11.73
N HIS A 39 16.68 -6.36 -12.41
CA HIS A 39 15.34 -6.79 -12.00
C HIS A 39 15.35 -7.57 -10.67
N VAL A 40 16.39 -8.37 -10.40
CA VAL A 40 16.57 -9.05 -9.11
C VAL A 40 16.75 -8.05 -7.98
N ASP A 41 17.58 -7.03 -8.17
CA ASP A 41 17.77 -5.99 -7.15
C ASP A 41 16.45 -5.27 -6.86
N LYS A 42 15.70 -4.90 -7.90
CA LYS A 42 14.38 -4.29 -7.75
C LYS A 42 13.37 -5.22 -7.07
N ALA A 43 13.39 -6.51 -7.38
CA ALA A 43 12.53 -7.50 -6.72
C ALA A 43 12.85 -7.64 -5.22
N HIS A 44 14.12 -7.54 -4.84
CA HIS A 44 14.52 -7.52 -3.43
C HIS A 44 14.03 -6.27 -2.70
N GLU A 45 14.08 -5.10 -3.34
CA GLU A 45 13.53 -3.87 -2.78
C GLU A 45 12.03 -3.99 -2.51
N ILE A 46 11.27 -4.50 -3.49
CA ILE A 46 9.83 -4.75 -3.34
C ILE A 46 9.56 -5.73 -2.19
N ALA A 47 10.29 -6.85 -2.13
CA ALA A 47 10.14 -7.84 -1.07
C ALA A 47 10.44 -7.25 0.32
N HIS A 48 11.45 -6.39 0.43
CA HIS A 48 11.80 -5.71 1.67
C HIS A 48 10.68 -4.75 2.14
N MET A 49 10.08 -3.99 1.22
CA MET A 49 8.96 -3.09 1.55
C MET A 49 7.73 -3.85 2.07
N ILE A 50 7.37 -4.96 1.40
CA ILE A 50 6.24 -5.79 1.84
C ILE A 50 6.52 -6.40 3.22
N GLU A 51 7.72 -6.92 3.47
CA GLU A 51 8.06 -7.49 4.79
C GLU A 51 8.10 -6.42 5.88
N HIS A 52 8.53 -5.19 5.57
CA HIS A 52 8.47 -4.08 6.49
C HIS A 52 7.01 -3.79 6.93
N MET A 53 6.07 -3.72 5.98
CA MET A 53 4.65 -3.54 6.30
C MET A 53 4.05 -4.72 7.07
N LYS A 54 4.50 -5.95 6.79
CA LYS A 54 4.12 -7.13 7.59
C LYS A 54 4.62 -7.00 9.02
N GLN A 55 5.85 -6.55 9.22
CA GLN A 55 6.40 -6.31 10.55
C GLN A 55 5.57 -5.27 11.31
N ILE A 56 5.26 -4.12 10.69
CA ILE A 56 4.40 -3.09 11.29
C ILE A 56 3.02 -3.67 11.68
N SER A 57 2.46 -4.58 10.87
CA SER A 57 1.16 -5.20 11.19
C SER A 57 1.20 -6.13 12.41
N ARG A 58 2.39 -6.63 12.77
CA ARG A 58 2.63 -7.52 13.92
C ARG A 58 3.02 -6.74 15.17
N ASP A 59 3.47 -5.50 15.02
CA ASP A 59 3.77 -4.61 16.12
C ASP A 59 2.51 -4.34 16.97
N ASP A 60 2.72 -4.05 18.25
CA ASP A 60 1.64 -3.64 19.11
C ASP A 60 1.00 -2.32 18.64
N GLU A 61 -0.18 -2.01 19.17
CA GLU A 61 -0.96 -0.85 18.70
C GLU A 61 -0.22 0.48 18.88
N GLU A 62 0.58 0.63 19.93
CA GLU A 62 1.28 1.87 20.23
C GLU A 62 2.41 2.09 19.21
N MET A 63 3.30 1.10 19.05
CA MET A 63 4.41 1.19 18.09
C MET A 63 3.92 1.36 16.65
N ARG A 64 2.92 0.57 16.24
CA ARG A 64 2.33 0.68 14.90
C ARG A 64 1.72 2.06 14.66
N LYS A 65 1.10 2.64 15.70
CA LYS A 65 0.54 3.99 15.60
C LYS A 65 1.64 5.04 15.51
N GLU A 66 2.73 4.90 16.27
CA GLU A 66 3.88 5.82 16.20
C GLU A 66 4.47 5.86 14.79
N VAL A 67 4.73 4.69 14.19
CA VAL A 67 5.25 4.57 12.81
C VAL A 67 4.30 5.24 11.82
N LEU A 68 3.01 4.86 11.84
CA LEU A 68 2.05 5.39 10.87
C LEU A 68 1.70 6.88 11.10
N VAL A 69 1.88 7.41 12.31
CA VAL A 69 1.76 8.86 12.56
C VAL A 69 2.93 9.60 11.95
N HIS A 70 4.16 9.07 12.09
CA HIS A 70 5.34 9.65 11.47
C HIS A 70 5.17 9.72 9.94
N ASP A 71 4.70 8.63 9.31
CA ASP A 71 4.41 8.64 7.87
C ASP A 71 3.40 9.73 7.49
N VAL A 72 2.34 9.92 8.28
CA VAL A 72 1.34 10.96 8.05
C VAL A 72 1.92 12.37 8.21
N GLU A 73 2.78 12.59 9.19
CA GLU A 73 3.47 13.87 9.39
C GLU A 73 4.38 14.19 8.19
N ASP A 74 5.12 13.21 7.71
CA ASP A 74 5.96 13.33 6.51
C ASP A 74 5.10 13.66 5.27
N PHE A 75 4.01 12.93 5.06
CA PHE A 75 3.07 13.20 3.95
C PHE A 75 2.55 14.64 4.00
N LEU A 76 2.17 15.14 5.19
CA LEU A 76 1.63 16.49 5.35
C LEU A 76 2.66 17.59 5.03
N ALA A 77 3.95 17.31 5.20
CA ALA A 77 5.06 18.20 4.90
C ALA A 77 5.44 18.22 3.41
N MET A 78 5.08 17.19 2.65
CA MET A 78 5.34 17.08 1.21
C MET A 78 4.43 17.98 0.36
N SER A 79 4.87 18.25 -0.88
CA SER A 79 4.00 18.84 -1.90
C SER A 79 2.86 17.89 -2.29
N ASP A 80 1.85 18.39 -3.01
CA ASP A 80 0.66 17.59 -3.34
C ASP A 80 0.98 16.35 -4.19
N GLU A 81 1.90 16.47 -5.16
CA GLU A 81 2.29 15.35 -6.01
C GLU A 81 3.19 14.35 -5.25
N GLU A 82 4.22 14.83 -4.55
CA GLU A 82 5.10 13.97 -3.75
C GLU A 82 4.32 13.18 -2.70
N ARG A 83 3.37 13.83 -2.03
CA ARG A 83 2.48 13.18 -1.07
C ARG A 83 1.63 12.10 -1.73
N LYS A 84 1.08 12.38 -2.91
CA LYS A 84 0.24 11.43 -3.63
C LYS A 84 1.04 10.18 -4.03
N ASP A 85 2.25 10.37 -4.53
CA ASP A 85 3.15 9.27 -4.90
C ASP A 85 3.55 8.45 -3.66
N ALA A 86 3.98 9.11 -2.58
CA ALA A 86 4.36 8.39 -1.35
C ALA A 86 3.17 7.65 -0.69
N MET A 87 1.97 8.25 -0.69
CA MET A 87 0.76 7.57 -0.21
C MET A 87 0.34 6.42 -1.11
N SER A 88 0.54 6.54 -2.43
CA SER A 88 0.29 5.50 -3.41
C SER A 88 1.14 4.27 -3.10
N ASP A 89 2.46 4.46 -2.94
CA ASP A 89 3.40 3.39 -2.61
C ASP A 89 3.04 2.68 -1.31
N MET A 90 2.68 3.44 -0.27
CA MET A 90 2.20 2.86 0.99
C MET A 90 0.93 2.03 0.78
N PHE A 91 -0.02 2.49 -0.04
CA PHE A 91 -1.25 1.74 -0.32
C PHE A 91 -1.00 0.48 -1.16
N ASP A 92 -0.03 0.51 -2.08
CA ASP A 92 0.43 -0.67 -2.83
C ASP A 92 1.00 -1.72 -1.87
N ASN A 93 1.90 -1.33 -0.98
CA ASN A 93 2.50 -2.24 0.00
C ASN A 93 1.45 -2.87 0.95
N ILE A 94 0.42 -2.11 1.31
CA ILE A 94 -0.71 -2.62 2.13
C ILE A 94 -1.58 -3.61 1.36
N ALA A 95 -1.72 -3.46 0.04
CA ALA A 95 -2.57 -4.32 -0.78
C ALA A 95 -2.03 -5.77 -0.83
N ASP A 96 -0.72 -5.93 -0.71
CA ASP A 96 -0.02 -7.23 -0.73
C ASP A 96 0.05 -7.94 0.64
N LEU A 97 -0.48 -7.31 1.68
CA LEU A 97 -0.68 -7.95 2.99
C LEU A 97 -1.85 -8.94 2.93
N ASN A 98 -1.80 -9.96 3.79
CA ASN A 98 -2.97 -10.82 3.97
C ASN A 98 -4.13 -10.06 4.63
N GLU A 99 -5.34 -10.62 4.59
CA GLU A 99 -6.54 -9.91 5.08
C GLU A 99 -6.43 -9.45 6.54
N ALA A 100 -5.84 -10.26 7.42
CA ALA A 100 -5.70 -9.93 8.83
C ALA A 100 -4.67 -8.80 9.04
N GLU A 101 -3.49 -8.94 8.43
CA GLU A 101 -2.42 -7.92 8.46
C GLU A 101 -2.93 -6.59 7.91
N ARG A 102 -3.58 -6.63 6.74
CA ARG A 102 -4.19 -5.46 6.10
C ARG A 102 -5.24 -4.81 6.99
N THR A 103 -6.17 -5.58 7.56
CA THR A 103 -7.25 -5.05 8.41
C THR A 103 -6.68 -4.27 9.61
N VAL A 104 -5.62 -4.79 10.21
CA VAL A 104 -4.93 -4.20 11.36
C VAL A 104 -4.27 -2.85 10.98
N ILE A 105 -3.58 -2.78 9.84
CA ILE A 105 -3.01 -1.52 9.33
C ILE A 105 -4.11 -0.51 8.94
N VAL A 106 -5.13 -0.98 8.21
CA VAL A 106 -6.25 -0.15 7.73
C VAL A 106 -7.03 0.46 8.89
N LYS A 107 -7.17 -0.29 10.00
CA LYS A 107 -7.75 0.23 11.25
C LYS A 107 -6.90 1.36 11.81
N THR A 108 -5.60 1.14 12.02
CA THR A 108 -4.71 2.17 12.59
C THR A 108 -4.69 3.44 11.75
N ARG A 109 -4.52 3.34 10.42
CA ARG A 109 -4.51 4.54 9.56
C ARG A 109 -5.86 5.27 9.60
N THR A 110 -6.97 4.54 9.72
CA THR A 110 -8.31 5.14 9.83
C THR A 110 -8.48 5.86 11.17
N ASP A 111 -7.97 5.27 12.25
CA ASP A 111 -7.96 5.91 13.56
C ASP A 111 -7.12 7.19 13.56
N ILE A 112 -5.91 7.16 12.98
CA ILE A 112 -5.07 8.35 12.79
C ILE A 112 -5.81 9.40 11.98
N MET A 113 -6.32 9.03 10.79
CA MET A 113 -7.03 9.95 9.89
C MET A 113 -8.25 10.61 10.51
N THR A 114 -9.00 9.89 11.33
CA THR A 114 -10.16 10.48 12.03
C THR A 114 -9.78 11.32 13.25
N SER A 115 -8.55 11.19 13.75
CA SER A 115 -8.01 12.01 14.85
C SER A 115 -7.37 13.33 14.38
N LEU A 116 -7.01 13.44 13.10
CA LEU A 116 -6.37 14.64 12.55
C LEU A 116 -7.27 15.89 12.63
N PRO A 117 -6.68 17.08 12.81
CA PRO A 117 -7.32 18.36 12.55
C PRO A 117 -8.02 18.39 11.19
N LYS A 118 -9.10 19.18 11.09
CA LYS A 118 -9.94 19.20 9.88
C LYS A 118 -9.14 19.49 8.62
N GLU A 119 -8.27 20.50 8.64
CA GLU A 119 -7.53 20.94 7.45
C GLU A 119 -6.55 19.86 6.96
N GLU A 120 -5.79 19.26 7.88
CA GLU A 120 -4.86 18.16 7.59
C GLU A 120 -5.60 16.92 7.09
N ARG A 121 -6.71 16.55 7.75
CA ARG A 121 -7.55 15.43 7.31
C ARG A 121 -8.10 15.68 5.90
N ASP A 122 -8.61 16.88 5.63
CA ASP A 122 -9.19 17.21 4.33
C ASP A 122 -8.10 17.19 3.23
N ARG A 123 -6.88 17.62 3.53
CA ARG A 123 -5.69 17.47 2.66
C ARG A 123 -5.40 16.00 2.34
N MET A 124 -5.31 15.15 3.36
CA MET A 124 -5.03 13.71 3.17
C MET A 124 -6.15 12.99 2.41
N ILE A 125 -7.40 13.36 2.68
CA ILE A 125 -8.57 12.86 1.94
C ILE A 125 -8.52 13.24 0.45
N ALA A 126 -8.05 14.44 0.12
CA ALA A 126 -7.92 14.85 -1.27
C ALA A 126 -6.92 13.97 -2.04
N SER A 127 -5.72 13.76 -1.48
CA SER A 127 -4.71 12.86 -2.06
C SER A 127 -5.22 11.42 -2.17
N ALA A 128 -5.81 10.88 -1.10
CA ALA A 128 -6.38 9.53 -1.11
C ALA A 128 -7.48 9.37 -2.17
N ARG A 129 -8.30 10.40 -2.40
CA ARG A 129 -9.36 10.38 -3.41
C ARG A 129 -8.79 10.27 -4.82
N GLU A 130 -7.73 11.00 -5.13
CA GLU A 130 -7.07 10.91 -6.44
C GLU A 130 -6.47 9.52 -6.66
N ILE A 131 -5.82 8.96 -5.64
CA ILE A 131 -5.30 7.59 -5.68
C ILE A 131 -6.43 6.59 -5.97
N TYR A 132 -7.52 6.61 -5.20
CA TYR A 132 -8.66 5.71 -5.41
C TYR A 132 -9.34 5.89 -6.78
N SER A 133 -9.30 7.08 -7.37
CA SER A 133 -9.85 7.32 -8.70
C SER A 133 -9.08 6.58 -9.80
N SER A 134 -7.79 6.29 -9.56
CA SER A 134 -6.92 5.55 -10.47
C SER A 134 -7.04 4.03 -10.34
N TYR A 135 -7.70 3.54 -9.30
CA TYR A 135 -7.84 2.11 -9.04
C TYR A 135 -8.85 1.46 -10.00
N ASP A 136 -8.56 0.22 -10.39
CA ASP A 136 -9.56 -0.63 -11.02
C ASP A 136 -10.69 -1.00 -10.04
N VAL A 137 -11.68 -1.71 -10.54
CA VAL A 137 -12.88 -2.08 -9.77
C VAL A 137 -12.54 -3.07 -8.65
N ASN A 138 -11.67 -4.05 -8.90
CA ASN A 138 -11.32 -5.08 -7.93
C ASN A 138 -10.53 -4.48 -6.76
N ARG A 139 -9.56 -3.61 -7.06
CA ARG A 139 -8.77 -2.93 -6.04
C ARG A 139 -9.63 -2.03 -5.13
N ARG A 140 -10.61 -1.31 -5.71
CA ARG A 140 -11.61 -0.54 -4.93
C ARG A 140 -12.47 -1.43 -4.03
N ILE A 141 -12.92 -2.58 -4.53
CA ILE A 141 -13.71 -3.53 -3.72
C ILE A 141 -12.88 -4.07 -2.56
N SER A 142 -11.62 -4.45 -2.81
CA SER A 142 -10.73 -4.98 -1.76
C SER A 142 -10.49 -3.96 -0.66
N GLU A 143 -10.27 -2.71 -1.04
CA GLU A 143 -10.09 -1.59 -0.12
C GLU A 143 -11.38 -1.27 0.66
N GLU A 144 -12.55 -1.27 0.01
CA GLU A 144 -13.84 -1.12 0.70
C GLU A 144 -14.06 -2.24 1.73
N GLN A 145 -13.76 -3.49 1.38
CA GLN A 145 -13.85 -4.64 2.29
C GLN A 145 -12.92 -4.49 3.50
N ALA A 146 -11.67 -4.04 3.29
CA ALA A 146 -10.71 -3.81 4.37
C ALA A 146 -11.22 -2.73 5.34
N ILE A 147 -11.81 -1.64 4.82
CA ILE A 147 -12.43 -0.59 5.65
C ILE A 147 -13.65 -1.12 6.42
N LEU A 148 -14.47 -1.97 5.79
CA LEU A 148 -15.63 -2.57 6.46
C LEU A 148 -15.21 -3.44 7.65
N ALA A 149 -14.20 -4.28 7.46
CA ALA A 149 -13.63 -5.15 8.49
C ALA A 149 -12.94 -4.33 9.59
N ALA A 150 -12.08 -3.38 9.23
CA ALA A 150 -11.31 -2.55 10.16
C ALA A 150 -12.19 -1.69 11.09
N THR A 151 -13.44 -1.42 10.69
CA THR A 151 -14.37 -0.56 11.43
C THR A 151 -15.50 -1.33 12.10
N GLU A 152 -15.47 -2.67 12.09
CA GLU A 152 -16.57 -3.49 12.59
C GLU A 152 -16.86 -3.25 14.08
N ASP A 153 -15.82 -3.16 14.88
CA ASP A 153 -15.83 -3.00 16.34
C ASP A 153 -15.98 -1.54 16.81
N TYR A 154 -15.95 -0.57 15.89
CA TYR A 154 -16.21 0.82 16.22
C TYR A 154 -17.64 1.00 16.73
N ASN A 155 -17.83 2.00 17.61
CA ASN A 155 -19.18 2.39 18.00
C ASN A 155 -20.02 2.74 16.74
N PRO A 156 -21.35 2.50 16.76
CA PRO A 156 -22.18 2.57 15.55
C PRO A 156 -22.11 3.92 14.82
N LEU A 157 -21.96 5.02 15.57
CA LEU A 157 -21.89 6.36 15.00
C LEU A 157 -20.56 6.60 14.27
N LYS A 158 -19.43 6.33 14.93
CA LYS A 158 -18.09 6.44 14.32
C LYS A 158 -17.98 5.55 13.09
N ARG A 159 -18.43 4.29 13.21
CA ARG A 159 -18.48 3.34 12.08
C ARG A 159 -19.24 3.91 10.89
N THR A 160 -20.42 4.49 11.13
CA THR A 160 -21.24 5.08 10.06
C THR A 160 -20.56 6.31 9.44
N MET A 161 -19.95 7.17 10.25
CA MET A 161 -19.23 8.36 9.77
C MET A 161 -18.04 7.98 8.88
N VAL A 162 -17.21 7.05 9.35
CA VAL A 162 -16.03 6.57 8.62
C VAL A 162 -16.44 5.93 7.29
N ARG A 163 -17.40 5.00 7.29
CA ARG A 163 -17.86 4.34 6.06
C ARG A 163 -18.44 5.35 5.05
N ARG A 164 -19.16 6.39 5.52
CA ARG A 164 -19.63 7.48 4.65
C ARG A 164 -18.49 8.34 4.09
N MET A 165 -17.42 8.53 4.86
CA MET A 165 -16.23 9.27 4.41
C MET A 165 -15.54 8.50 3.28
N TYR A 166 -15.15 7.24 3.50
CA TYR A 166 -14.49 6.41 2.50
C TYR A 166 -15.34 6.19 1.24
N LYS A 167 -16.64 5.98 1.41
CA LYS A 167 -17.57 5.87 0.27
C LYS A 167 -17.60 7.14 -0.61
N ARG A 168 -17.33 8.33 -0.06
CA ARG A 168 -17.22 9.56 -0.86
C ARG A 168 -15.87 9.70 -1.54
N MET A 169 -14.82 9.10 -0.99
CA MET A 169 -13.48 9.11 -1.59
C MET A 169 -13.36 8.13 -2.75
N MET A 170 -13.99 6.95 -2.65
CA MET A 170 -13.93 5.91 -3.69
C MET A 170 -14.94 6.11 -4.84
N ARG A 171 -15.73 7.19 -4.80
CA ARG A 171 -16.72 7.59 -5.81
C ARG A 171 -16.19 8.73 -6.67
#